data_AF-A0A6L7US73-F1
#
_entry.id   AF-A0A6L7US73-F1
#
_cell.length_a   1.000
_cell.length_b   1.000
_cell.length_c   1.000
_cell.angle_alpha   90.00
_cell.angle_beta   90.00
_cell.angle_gamma   90.00
#
_symmetry.space_group_name_H-M   'P 1'
#
loop_
_entity.id
_entity.type
_entity.pdbx_description
1 polymer ?
#
loop_
_entity_poly.entity_id
_entity_poly.type
_entity_poly.pdbx_seq_one_letter_code
_entity_poly.pdbx_strand_id
1 'polypeptide(L)'
;MAIEIEKSFDVPQTVDEVWGFLTDPERIVECLPGATLIEAVDERTYRGEIGLKLGPIGTRFLGEIRFDELDARRHHMKMTGEGRDRRGSGN
;
A
#
# COMPACT_ATOMS: atom_id res chain seq x y z
N MET A 1 -6.05 -5.95 18.95
CA MET A 1 -7.02 -4.86 18.70
C MET A 1 -7.20 -4.78 17.19
N ALA A 2 -8.44 -4.80 16.68
CA ALA A 2 -8.72 -4.64 15.26
C ALA A 2 -9.22 -3.20 15.01
N ILE A 3 -8.79 -2.60 13.91
CA ILE A 3 -9.22 -1.28 13.47
C ILE A 3 -9.81 -1.45 12.08
N GLU A 4 -10.99 -0.89 11.86
CA GLU A 4 -11.66 -0.83 10.57
C GLU A 4 -11.65 0.61 10.08
N ILE A 5 -11.31 0.82 8.80
CA ILE A 5 -11.28 2.13 8.17
C ILE A 5 -12.02 2.01 6.84
N GLU A 6 -13.08 2.80 6.67
CA GLU A 6 -13.81 2.93 5.42
C GLU A 6 -13.68 4.38 4.93
N LYS A 7 -13.42 4.55 3.63
CA LYS A 7 -13.33 5.87 2.99
C LYS A 7 -13.90 5.81 1.58
N SER A 8 -14.78 6.75 1.29
CA SER A 8 -15.37 6.97 -0.04
C SER A 8 -15.22 8.43 -0.43
N PHE A 9 -14.90 8.68 -1.68
CA PHE A 9 -14.79 10.02 -2.26
C PHE A 9 -14.92 9.95 -3.78
N ASP A 10 -15.34 11.05 -4.39
CA ASP A 10 -15.49 11.16 -5.84
C ASP A 10 -14.20 11.64 -6.51
N VAL A 11 -13.97 11.16 -7.73
CA VAL A 11 -12.88 11.59 -8.60
C VAL A 11 -13.42 11.87 -10.01
N PRO A 12 -12.97 12.92 -10.70
CA PRO A 12 -13.48 13.29 -12.02
C PRO A 12 -12.80 12.48 -13.14
N GLN A 13 -12.75 11.14 -13.00
CA GLN A 13 -12.12 10.20 -13.94
C GLN A 13 -13.01 8.97 -14.11
N THR A 14 -12.80 8.19 -15.17
CA THR A 14 -13.55 6.94 -15.38
C THR A 14 -13.11 5.86 -14.39
N VAL A 15 -14.00 4.88 -14.12
CA VAL A 15 -13.68 3.77 -13.21
C VAL A 15 -12.47 2.97 -13.71
N ASP A 16 -12.34 2.79 -15.01
CA ASP A 16 -11.22 2.04 -15.61
C ASP A 16 -9.87 2.76 -15.43
N GLU A 17 -9.83 4.09 -15.57
CA GLU A 17 -8.62 4.88 -15.34
C GLU A 17 -8.20 4.84 -13.86
N VAL A 18 -9.18 4.99 -12.96
CA VAL A 18 -8.95 4.94 -11.50
C VAL A 18 -8.48 3.56 -11.08
N TRP A 19 -9.14 2.52 -11.59
CA TRP A 19 -8.76 1.14 -11.33
C TRP A 19 -7.33 0.86 -11.80
N GLY A 20 -7.02 1.18 -13.06
CA GLY A 20 -5.67 1.00 -13.61
C GLY A 20 -4.59 1.71 -12.79
N PHE A 21 -4.89 2.88 -12.23
CA PHE A 21 -3.99 3.58 -11.31
C PHE A 21 -3.86 2.91 -9.94
N LEU A 22 -4.99 2.56 -9.30
CA LEU A 22 -5.01 1.96 -7.95
C LEU A 22 -4.38 0.56 -7.92
N THR A 23 -4.42 -0.17 -9.04
CA THR A 23 -3.85 -1.51 -9.15
C THR A 23 -2.41 -1.53 -9.66
N ASP A 24 -1.78 -0.38 -9.85
CA ASP A 24 -0.39 -0.23 -10.28
C ASP A 24 0.48 0.17 -9.07
N PRO A 25 1.25 -0.77 -8.49
CA PRO A 25 2.08 -0.51 -7.33
C PRO A 25 3.16 0.57 -7.55
N GLU A 26 3.70 0.67 -8.75
CA GLU A 26 4.75 1.65 -9.08
C GLU A 26 4.16 3.06 -9.13
N ARG A 27 2.92 3.21 -9.60
CA ARG A 27 2.26 4.52 -9.65
C ARG A 27 1.66 4.92 -8.30
N ILE A 28 1.05 3.98 -7.58
CA ILE A 28 0.37 4.30 -6.32
C ILE A 28 1.36 4.66 -5.21
N VAL A 29 2.57 4.08 -5.20
CA VAL A 29 3.57 4.36 -4.17
C VAL A 29 4.03 5.83 -4.18
N GLU A 30 4.01 6.49 -5.34
CA GLU A 30 4.37 7.90 -5.48
C GLU A 30 3.41 8.84 -4.73
N CYS A 31 2.18 8.38 -4.49
CA CYS A 31 1.17 9.14 -3.75
C CYS A 31 1.28 8.97 -2.23
N LEU A 32 2.12 8.06 -1.75
CA LEU A 32 2.27 7.74 -0.34
C LEU A 32 3.51 8.45 0.24
N PRO A 33 3.33 9.43 1.15
CA PRO A 33 4.47 10.19 1.70
C PRO A 33 5.51 9.30 2.37
N GLY A 34 6.74 9.38 1.88
CA GLY A 34 7.86 8.61 2.42
C GLY A 34 7.85 7.12 2.06
N ALA A 35 6.94 6.67 1.20
CA ALA A 35 6.93 5.31 0.70
C ALA A 35 7.92 5.12 -0.46
N THR A 36 8.45 3.92 -0.60
CA THR A 36 9.30 3.52 -1.72
C THR A 36 9.07 2.04 -1.97
N LEU A 37 8.86 1.68 -3.24
CA LEU A 37 8.85 0.28 -3.66
C LEU A 37 10.29 -0.21 -3.74
N ILE A 38 10.60 -1.31 -3.05
CA ILE A 38 11.94 -1.91 -3.03
C ILE A 38 12.06 -2.93 -4.15
N GLU A 39 11.10 -3.84 -4.24
CA GLU A 39 11.10 -4.93 -5.23
C GLU A 39 9.69 -5.47 -5.48
N ALA A 40 9.47 -5.96 -6.70
CA ALA A 40 8.41 -6.91 -6.99
C ALA A 40 8.94 -8.31 -6.69
N VAL A 41 8.37 -8.97 -5.67
CA VAL A 41 8.77 -10.32 -5.25
C VAL A 41 8.24 -11.35 -6.25
N ASP A 42 7.00 -11.15 -6.70
CA ASP A 42 6.35 -11.88 -7.78
C ASP A 42 5.26 -10.99 -8.43
N GLU A 43 4.43 -11.56 -9.30
CA GLU A 43 3.36 -10.83 -10.01
C GLU A 43 2.33 -10.16 -9.09
N ARG A 44 2.12 -10.70 -7.88
CA ARG A 44 1.09 -10.26 -6.92
C ARG A 44 1.66 -9.78 -5.60
N THR A 45 2.97 -9.94 -5.36
CA THR A 45 3.61 -9.64 -4.08
C THR A 45 4.71 -8.61 -4.27
N TYR A 46 4.67 -7.57 -3.43
CA TYR A 46 5.52 -6.39 -3.53
C TYR A 46 6.10 -6.07 -2.16
N ARG A 47 7.38 -5.70 -2.12
CA ARG A 47 8.05 -5.26 -0.90
C ARG A 47 8.40 -3.79 -1.01
N GLY A 48 8.14 -3.04 0.05
CA GLY A 48 8.40 -1.61 0.12
C GLY A 48 8.90 -1.17 1.50
N GLU A 49 9.31 0.09 1.58
CA GLU A 49 9.56 0.78 2.84
C GLU A 49 8.64 1.99 2.93
N ILE A 50 8.12 2.30 4.11
CA ILE A 50 7.47 3.58 4.39
C ILE A 50 8.17 4.29 5.55
N GLY A 51 8.68 5.48 5.25
CA GLY A 51 9.23 6.41 6.21
C GLY A 51 8.16 7.36 6.73
N LEU A 52 7.78 7.21 7.99
CA LEU A 52 6.83 8.10 8.65
C LEU A 52 7.57 9.03 9.62
N LYS A 53 7.29 10.33 9.54
CA LYS A 53 7.71 11.32 10.54
C LYS A 53 6.54 11.62 11.45
N LEU A 54 6.60 11.13 12.68
CA LEU A 54 5.62 11.43 13.73
C LEU A 54 6.31 12.35 14.74
N GLY A 55 6.16 13.66 14.54
CA GLY A 55 6.84 14.68 15.35
C GLY A 55 8.37 14.62 15.20
N PRO A 56 9.15 14.74 16.29
CA PRO A 56 10.62 14.70 16.21
C PRO A 56 11.18 13.28 15.95
N ILE A 57 10.33 12.25 15.90
CA ILE A 57 10.72 10.85 15.72
C ILE A 57 10.47 10.44 14.26
N GLY A 58 11.52 9.98 13.59
CA GLY A 58 11.41 9.33 12.28
C GLY A 58 11.51 7.82 12.42
N THR A 59 10.52 7.10 11.88
CA THR A 59 10.49 5.63 11.85
C THR A 59 10.41 5.15 10.41
N ARG A 60 11.02 4.00 10.12
CA ARG A 60 10.95 3.32 8.83
C ARG A 60 10.36 1.93 9.04
N PHE A 61 9.34 1.60 8.29
CA PHE A 61 8.71 0.29 8.30
C PHE A 61 9.00 -0.41 6.99
N LEU A 62 9.48 -1.64 7.06
CA LEU A 62 9.54 -2.54 5.91
C LEU A 62 8.20 -3.24 5.82
N GLY A 63 7.57 -3.18 4.65
CA GLY A 63 6.27 -3.79 4.41
C GLY A 63 6.30 -4.74 3.22
N GLU A 64 5.44 -5.75 3.29
CA GLU A 64 5.12 -6.62 2.16
C GLU A 64 3.61 -6.57 1.94
N ILE A 65 3.20 -6.45 0.69
CA ILE A 65 1.80 -6.36 0.27
C ILE A 65 1.56 -7.44 -0.78
N ARG A 66 0.41 -8.11 -0.66
CA ARG A 66 -0.01 -9.16 -1.57
C ARG A 66 -1.44 -8.90 -2.07
N PHE A 67 -1.66 -9.02 -3.37
CA PHE A 67 -2.99 -9.04 -3.97
C PHE A 67 -3.63 -10.42 -3.83
N ASP A 68 -4.61 -10.55 -2.94
CA ASP A 68 -5.38 -11.79 -2.74
C ASP A 68 -6.49 -11.96 -3.77
N GLU A 69 -7.10 -10.85 -4.19
CA GLU A 69 -8.10 -10.79 -5.25
C GLU A 69 -7.88 -9.54 -6.09
N LEU A 70 -7.97 -9.69 -7.41
CA LEU A 70 -7.84 -8.59 -8.36
C LEU A 70 -8.80 -8.84 -9.53
N ASP A 71 -10.04 -8.37 -9.40
CA ASP A 71 -11.10 -8.54 -10.39
C ASP A 71 -11.36 -7.21 -11.11
N ALA A 72 -10.77 -7.08 -12.31
CA ALA A 72 -10.93 -5.89 -13.14
C ALA A 72 -12.34 -5.72 -13.72
N ARG A 73 -13.16 -6.78 -13.80
CA ARG A 73 -14.53 -6.68 -14.31
C ARG A 73 -15.48 -6.13 -13.27
N ARG A 74 -15.23 -6.45 -12.00
CA ARG A 74 -16.01 -5.97 -10.85
C ARG A 74 -15.39 -4.75 -10.17
N HIS A 75 -14.21 -4.32 -10.64
CA HIS A 75 -13.35 -3.31 -10.01
C HIS A 75 -13.19 -3.57 -8.51
N HIS A 76 -12.95 -4.83 -8.16
CA HIS A 76 -12.87 -5.31 -6.78
C HIS A 76 -11.49 -5.88 -6.50
N MET A 77 -10.87 -5.39 -5.43
CA MET A 77 -9.53 -5.77 -5.00
C MET A 77 -9.52 -6.12 -3.52
N LYS A 78 -8.81 -7.18 -3.17
CA LYS A 78 -8.46 -7.51 -1.79
C LYS A 78 -6.97 -7.66 -1.67
N MET A 79 -6.41 -7.07 -0.62
CA MET A 79 -4.98 -7.08 -0.36
C MET A 79 -4.73 -7.36 1.11
N THR A 80 -3.70 -8.13 1.37
CA THR A 80 -3.13 -8.30 2.70
C THR A 80 -1.77 -7.60 2.73
N GLY A 81 -1.51 -6.86 3.82
CA GLY A 81 -0.23 -6.21 4.05
C GLY A 81 0.31 -6.53 5.42
N GLU A 82 1.61 -6.78 5.51
CA GLU A 82 2.34 -6.87 6.76
C GLU A 82 3.44 -5.81 6.81
N GLY A 83 3.76 -5.34 8.02
CA GLY A 83 4.77 -4.31 8.23
C GLY A 83 5.57 -4.55 9.51
N ARG A 84 6.88 -4.37 9.44
CA ARG A 84 7.81 -4.51 10.57
C ARG A 84 8.64 -3.24 10.72
N ASP A 85 8.77 -2.75 11.96
CA ASP A 85 9.69 -1.65 12.25
C ASP A 85 11.13 -2.12 12.03
N ARG A 86 11.89 -1.35 11.25
CA ARG A 86 13.29 -1.64 10.94
C ARG A 86 14.20 -1.46 12.17
N ARG A 87 13.79 -0.67 13.16
CA ARG A 87 14.44 -0.60 14.48
C ARG A 87 13.91 -1.73 15.34
N GLY A 88 14.45 -2.94 15.17
CA GLY A 88 14.13 -4.06 16.06
C GLY A 88 14.34 -3.67 17.53
N SER A 89 13.24 -3.44 18.25
CA SER A 89 13.16 -3.47 19.72
C SER A 89 11.70 -3.33 20.14
N GLY A 90 11.05 -4.47 20.38
CA GLY A 90 9.79 -4.55 21.07
C GLY A 90 9.41 -6.00 21.31
N ASN A 91 9.86 -6.56 22.43
CA ASN A 91 9.15 -7.65 23.09
C ASN A 91 7.80 -7.13 23.59
#